data_AF-A0A497DX93-F1
#
_entry.id   AF-A0A497DX93-F1
#
_cell.length_a   1.000
_cell.length_b   1.000
_cell.length_c   1.000
_cell.angle_alpha   90.00
_cell.angle_beta   90.00
_cell.angle_gamma   90.00
#
_symmetry.space_group_name_H-M   'P 1'
#
loop_
_entity.id
_entity.type
_entity.pdbx_description
1 polymer ?
#
loop_
_entity_poly.entity_id
_entity_poly.type
_entity_poly.pdbx_seq_one_letter_code
_entity_poly.pdbx_strand_id
1 'polypeptide(L)' 'QFIKIHLIYEFKGKNLPLEKIRKAVELSQNRYCGVSATYKKALELTWEIKIKEA' A
#
# COMPACT_ATOMS: atom_id res chain seq x y z
N GLN A 1 17.06 13.87 -9.56
CA GLN A 1 16.92 12.48 -9.06
C GLN A 1 15.54 12.36 -8.42
N PHE A 2 14.61 11.66 -9.05
CA PHE A 2 13.24 11.49 -8.54
C PHE A 2 13.05 10.05 -8.12
N ILE A 3 12.99 9.84 -6.82
CA ILE A 3 12.82 8.52 -6.21
C ILE A 3 11.53 8.60 -5.39
N LYS A 4 10.43 8.68 -6.13
CA LYS A 4 9.07 8.59 -5.61
C LYS A 4 8.49 7.27 -6.07
N ILE A 5 8.06 6.46 -5.11
CA ILE A 5 7.38 5.19 -5.39
C ILE A 5 5.93 5.36 -4.96
N HIS A 6 5.01 5.15 -5.90
CA HIS A 6 3.58 5.19 -5.66
C HIS A 6 2.99 3.80 -5.90
N LEU A 7 2.52 3.15 -4.84
CA LEU A 7 1.99 1.79 -4.86
C LEU A 7 0.46 1.83 -4.94
N ILE A 8 -0.12 1.27 -5.99
CA ILE A 8 -1.58 1.18 -6.16
C ILE A 8 -2.00 -0.26 -5.85
N TYR A 9 -2.74 -0.45 -4.77
CA TYR A 9 -3.33 -1.74 -4.42
C TYR A 9 -4.73 -1.84 -5.01
N GLU A 10 -4.84 -2.51 -6.16
CA GLU A 10 -6.12 -2.73 -6.84
C GLU A 10 -6.78 -4.02 -6.34
N PHE A 11 -7.97 -3.90 -5.76
CA PHE A 11 -8.82 -5.00 -5.33
C PHE A 11 -10.09 -5.02 -6.19
N LYS A 12 -10.48 -6.21 -6.65
CA LYS A 12 -11.70 -6.42 -7.42
C LYS A 12 -12.56 -7.47 -6.74
N GLY A 13 -13.83 -7.15 -6.42
CA GLY A 13 -14.72 -8.08 -5.75
C GLY A 13 -16.03 -7.47 -5.27
N LYS A 14 -17.02 -8.32 -5.00
CA LYS A 14 -18.35 -7.95 -4.50
C LYS A 14 -18.35 -8.01 -2.97
N ASN A 15 -18.81 -6.95 -2.29
CA ASN A 15 -18.83 -6.88 -0.81
C ASN A 15 -17.44 -7.01 -0.14
N LEU A 16 -16.43 -6.31 -0.68
CA LEU A 16 -15.09 -6.29 -0.09
C LEU A 16 -15.05 -5.42 1.19
N PRO A 17 -14.68 -5.97 2.35
CA PRO A 17 -14.59 -5.21 3.59
C PRO A 17 -13.38 -4.27 3.58
N LEU A 18 -13.63 -3.00 3.21
CA LEU A 18 -12.66 -1.90 3.14
C LEU A 18 -11.75 -1.81 4.39
N GLU A 19 -12.32 -1.94 5.58
CA GLU A 19 -11.54 -1.91 6.83
C GLU A 19 -10.52 -3.04 6.93
N LYS A 20 -10.89 -4.26 6.53
CA LYS A 20 -9.96 -5.40 6.55
C LYS A 20 -8.87 -5.23 5.52
N ILE A 21 -9.21 -4.71 4.34
CA ILE A 21 -8.25 -4.43 3.27
C ILE A 21 -7.27 -3.36 3.72
N ARG A 22 -7.76 -2.24 4.27
CA ARG A 22 -6.92 -1.17 4.80
C ARG A 22 -5.97 -1.69 5.87
N LYS A 23 -6.48 -2.48 6.82
CA LYS A 23 -5.67 -3.07 7.89
C LYS A 23 -4.63 -4.06 7.34
N ALA A 24 -4.96 -4.86 6.34
CA ALA A 24 -4.02 -5.77 5.68
C ALA A 24 -2.91 -5.01 4.93
N VAL A 25 -3.26 -3.94 4.21
CA VAL A 25 -2.29 -3.08 3.50
C VAL A 25 -1.37 -2.36 4.49
N GLU A 26 -1.92 -1.81 5.57
CA GLU A 26 -1.14 -1.17 6.64
C GLU A 26 -0.18 -2.16 7.33
N LEU A 27 -0.66 -3.37 7.63
CA LEU A 27 0.18 -4.44 8.16
C LEU A 27 1.28 -4.84 7.19
N SER A 28 1.00 -4.93 5.89
CA SER A 28 2.01 -5.23 4.87
C SER A 28 3.09 -4.14 4.85
N GLN A 29 2.67 -2.87 4.74
CA GLN A 29 3.56 -1.71 4.75
C GLN A 29 4.46 -1.64 5.99
N ASN A 30 3.91 -1.96 7.17
CA ASN A 30 4.63 -1.87 8.44
C ASN A 30 5.48 -3.12 8.74
N ARG A 31 5.05 -4.31 8.32
CA ARG A 31 5.72 -5.59 8.63
C ARG A 31 6.92 -5.87 7.71
N TYR A 32 6.95 -5.30 6.49
CA TYR A 32 8.15 -5.28 5.63
C TYR A 32 9.18 -4.21 6.04
N CYS A 33 9.33 -3.98 7.35
CA CYS A 33 10.12 -2.91 7.99
C CYS A 33 11.60 -2.85 7.54
N GLY A 34 12.20 -3.93 7.00
CA GLY A 34 13.58 -3.90 6.52
C GLY A 34 13.78 -3.11 5.22
N VAL A 35 12.82 -3.15 4.30
CA VAL A 35 12.93 -2.49 2.99
C VAL A 35 12.29 -1.10 3.08
N SER A 36 11.09 -1.00 3.65
CA SER A 36 10.37 0.28 3.80
C SER A 36 11.09 1.31 4.67
N ALA A 37 11.84 0.90 5.71
CA ALA A 37 12.61 1.83 6.54
C ALA A 37 13.82 2.44 5.79
N THR A 38 14.47 1.64 4.93
CA THR A 38 15.57 2.08 4.07
C THR A 38 15.05 3.01 2.97
N TYR A 39 13.93 2.64 2.34
CA TYR A 39 13.28 3.42 1.30
C TYR A 39 12.67 4.72 1.86
N LYS A 40 12.04 4.73 3.05
CA LYS A 40 11.51 5.97 3.69
C LYS A 40 12.58 7.01 4.01
N LYS A 41 13.80 6.58 4.33
CA LYS A 41 14.92 7.50 4.63
C LYS A 41 15.50 8.15 3.37
N ALA A 42 15.36 7.52 2.22
CA ALA A 42 15.96 7.99 0.97
C ALA A 42 14.92 8.49 -0.06
N LEU A 43 13.66 8.08 0.04
CA LEU A 43 12.67 8.11 -1.03
C LEU A 43 11.25 8.34 -0.44
N GLU A 44 10.42 9.10 -1.14
CA GLU A 44 9.01 9.28 -0.76
C GLU A 44 8.18 8.09 -1.27
N LEU A 45 7.73 7.22 -0.35
CA LEU A 45 6.87 6.08 -0.65
C LEU A 45 5.42 6.39 -0.27
N THR A 46 4.55 6.41 -1.28
CA THR A 46 3.11 6.68 -1.15
C THR A 46 2.34 5.47 -1.66
N TRP A 47 1.11 5.29 -1.17
CA TRP A 47 0.28 4.16 -1.58
C TRP A 47 -1.20 4.53 -1.55
N GLU A 48 -1.97 3.92 -2.43
CA GLU A 48 -3.42 4.06 -2.51
C GLU A 48 -4.09 2.69 -2.66
N ILE A 49 -5.35 2.59 -2.25
CA ILE A 49 -6.17 1.39 -2.40
C ILE A 49 -7.29 1.71 -3.39
N LYS A 50 -7.31 1.01 -4.52
CA LYS A 50 -8.39 1.10 -5.51
C LYS A 50 -9.27 -0.13 -5.40
N ILE A 51 -10.56 0.08 -5.14
CA ILE A 51 -11.54 -1.00 -5.15
C ILE A 51 -12.38 -0.85 -6.41
N LYS A 52 -12.34 -1.87 -7.27
CA LYS A 52 -13.19 -1.97 -8.45
C LYS A 52 -14.32 -2.95 -8.17
N GLU A 53 -15.55 -2.48 -8.32
CA GLU A 53 -16.71 -3.37 -8.35
C GLU A 53 -16.71 -4.15 -9.66
N ALA A 54 -17.04 -5.45 -9.58
CA ALA A 54 -17.05 -6.40 -10.67
C ALA A 54 -18.48 -6.84 -11.00
#